data_AF-A0A833HEJ7-F1
#
_entry.id   AF-A0A833HEJ7-F1
#
_cell.length_a   1.000
_cell.length_b   1.000
_cell.length_c   1.000
_cell.angle_alpha   90.00
_cell.angle_beta   90.00
_cell.angle_gamma   90.00
#
_symmetry.space_group_name_H-M   'P 1'
#
loop_
_entity.id
_entity.type
_entity.pdbx_description
1 polymer ?
#
loop_
_entity_poly.entity_id
_entity_poly.type
_entity_poly.pdbx_seq_one_letter_code
_entity_poly.pdbx_strand_id
1 'polypeptide(L)'
;MTAAASPAARQELLGLPLPKLAAALADALDRPFRARQIYDAIHRRGAGDFGAMTDLPAALRRTLAARFSLDLPTLTERIDSGDGTTKYLLRLADGSSIETVDIPERSRRTLCLSSQAGCALACAFCVTGYWGAGRNLSAAEIVGQVRLLRAIAALPDTFNLVFMGMGEPMLNLPALADALEVLGESLALRRITISTAGVVPGIDELASWARRPNLAVSLHAPDDERRSRLMPVNRTWPLAELVEALARFPLEPRRRITIEYLLLEGFNDSSRDADALVRRLARVPVKFNLIPFNPDPVLPDWMRRPGPERVEVFRARLEARWRRTVT
;
A
#
# COMPACT_ATOMS: atom_id res chain seq x y z
N MET A 1 3.75 7.62 47.24
CA MET A 1 4.11 7.94 45.84
C MET A 1 2.86 7.78 44.99
N THR A 2 2.17 8.89 44.76
CA THR A 2 0.99 8.94 43.90
C THR A 2 1.44 8.65 42.47
N ALA A 3 0.97 7.53 41.90
CA ALA A 3 1.14 7.24 40.49
C ALA A 3 0.53 8.40 39.70
N ALA A 4 1.37 9.11 38.94
CA ALA A 4 0.88 10.09 37.99
C ALA A 4 -0.05 9.36 37.02
N ALA A 5 -1.31 9.79 36.95
CA ALA A 5 -2.22 9.31 35.93
C ALA A 5 -1.58 9.56 34.56
N SER A 6 -1.42 8.51 33.75
CA SER A 6 -1.04 8.70 32.34
C SER A 6 -2.01 9.72 31.72
N PRO A 7 -1.51 10.74 31.00
CA PRO A 7 -2.39 11.65 30.30
C PRO A 7 -3.35 10.84 29.42
N ALA A 8 -4.62 11.21 29.39
CA ALA A 8 -5.58 10.61 28.48
C ALA A 8 -5.01 10.67 27.05
N ALA A 9 -5.01 9.54 26.34
CA ALA A 9 -4.47 9.47 25.00
C ALA A 9 -5.20 10.50 24.12
N ARG A 10 -4.44 11.41 23.50
CA ARG A 10 -4.98 12.39 22.57
C ARG A 10 -5.53 11.65 21.34
N GLN A 11 -6.68 12.10 20.83
CA GLN A 11 -7.26 11.50 19.63
C GLN A 11 -6.53 12.00 18.38
N GLU A 12 -6.11 11.09 17.51
CA GLU A 12 -5.46 11.43 16.26
C GLU A 12 -6.47 11.97 15.22
N LEU A 13 -6.12 13.07 14.55
CA LEU A 13 -6.94 13.71 13.52
C LEU A 13 -6.37 13.52 12.10
N LEU A 14 -5.09 13.20 11.97
CA LEU A 14 -4.46 12.89 10.71
C LEU A 14 -5.11 11.66 10.07
N GLY A 15 -5.35 11.73 8.76
CA GLY A 15 -5.92 10.61 8.02
C GLY A 15 -7.41 10.41 8.22
N LEU A 16 -8.08 11.23 9.04
CA LEU A 16 -9.54 11.22 9.12
C LEU A 16 -10.17 11.98 7.93
N PRO A 17 -11.07 11.33 7.16
CA PRO A 17 -12.01 12.00 6.26
C PRO A 17 -12.77 13.14 6.93
N LEU A 18 -13.22 14.13 6.15
CA LEU A 18 -13.92 15.30 6.68
C LEU A 18 -15.12 14.93 7.59
N PRO A 19 -16.00 13.98 7.23
CA PRO A 19 -17.11 13.59 8.11
C PRO A 19 -16.63 13.01 9.45
N LYS A 20 -15.59 12.17 9.43
CA LYS A 20 -15.02 11.55 10.65
C LYS A 20 -14.28 12.57 11.51
N LEU A 21 -13.54 13.49 10.88
CA LEU A 21 -12.88 14.60 11.56
C LEU A 21 -13.90 15.55 12.19
N ALA A 22 -14.98 15.88 11.49
CA ALA A 22 -16.04 16.71 12.04
C ALA A 22 -16.71 16.07 13.27
N ALA A 23 -16.95 14.75 13.23
CA ALA A 23 -17.48 14.00 14.36
C ALA A 23 -16.50 13.99 15.55
N ALA A 24 -15.21 13.75 15.30
CA ALA A 24 -14.16 13.79 16.34
C ALA A 24 -14.06 15.16 17.02
N LEU A 25 -14.31 16.24 16.28
CA LEU A 25 -14.23 17.61 16.75
C LEU A 25 -15.53 18.14 17.38
N ALA A 26 -16.65 17.40 17.34
CA ALA A 26 -17.98 17.91 17.69
C ALA A 26 -18.01 18.62 19.06
N ASP A 27 -17.42 18.00 20.08
CA ASP A 27 -17.38 18.53 21.45
C ASP A 27 -16.29 19.57 21.69
N ALA A 28 -15.47 19.87 20.69
CA ALA A 28 -14.38 20.84 20.76
C ALA A 28 -14.67 22.12 19.97
N LEU A 29 -15.73 22.14 19.14
CA LEU A 29 -16.04 23.25 18.26
C LEU A 29 -17.26 24.03 18.75
N ASP A 30 -17.11 25.35 18.82
CA ASP A 30 -18.19 26.32 19.01
C ASP A 30 -19.03 26.50 17.74
N ARG A 31 -18.43 26.25 16.57
CA ARG A 31 -19.02 26.52 15.26
C ARG A 31 -18.71 25.37 14.29
N PRO A 32 -19.72 24.69 13.72
CA PRO A 32 -19.53 23.51 12.86
C PRO A 32 -18.62 23.75 11.64
N PHE A 33 -18.63 24.96 11.05
CA PHE A 33 -17.82 25.25 9.86
C PHE A 33 -16.30 25.14 10.12
N ARG A 34 -15.86 25.26 11.39
CA ARG A 34 -14.44 25.16 11.74
C ARG A 34 -13.85 23.78 11.48
N ALA A 35 -14.69 22.73 11.44
CA ALA A 35 -14.23 21.40 11.07
C ALA A 35 -13.60 21.39 9.68
N ARG A 36 -14.18 22.10 8.71
CA ARG A 36 -13.60 22.24 7.37
C ARG A 36 -12.30 23.06 7.38
N GLN A 37 -12.24 24.13 8.17
CA GLN A 37 -11.00 24.93 8.30
C GLN A 37 -9.84 24.09 8.86
N ILE A 38 -10.12 23.29 9.90
CA ILE A 38 -9.15 22.39 10.53
C ILE A 38 -8.78 21.26 9.56
N TYR A 39 -9.74 20.67 8.86
CA TYR A 39 -9.48 19.68 7.82
C TYR A 39 -8.55 20.23 6.73
N ASP A 40 -8.83 21.42 6.20
CA ASP A 40 -8.00 22.05 5.17
C ASP A 40 -6.60 22.41 5.72
N ALA A 41 -6.52 22.88 6.96
CA ALA A 41 -5.24 23.16 7.63
C ALA A 41 -4.37 21.91 7.73
N ILE A 42 -4.96 20.81 8.19
CA ILE A 42 -4.29 19.53 8.31
C ILE A 42 -3.98 19.02 6.90
N HIS A 43 -4.98 18.63 6.11
CA HIS A 43 -4.83 17.79 4.91
C HIS A 43 -4.40 18.51 3.64
N ARG A 44 -4.70 19.80 3.48
CA ARG A 44 -4.32 20.56 2.27
C ARG A 44 -3.09 21.43 2.49
N ARG A 45 -3.04 22.14 3.62
CA ARG A 45 -1.91 23.03 3.95
C ARG A 45 -0.76 22.34 4.65
N GLY A 46 -0.97 21.14 5.18
CA GLY A 46 0.11 20.36 5.80
C GLY A 46 0.49 20.82 7.21
N ALA A 47 -0.39 21.48 7.96
CA ALA A 47 -0.09 21.93 9.32
C ALA A 47 0.36 20.75 10.21
N GLY A 48 1.53 20.87 10.82
CA GLY A 48 2.11 19.87 11.73
C GLY A 48 1.71 20.06 13.19
N ASP A 49 1.19 21.23 13.55
CA ASP A 49 0.70 21.55 14.88
C ASP A 49 -0.50 22.50 14.82
N PHE A 50 -1.32 22.48 15.88
CA PHE A 50 -2.50 23.35 15.96
C PHE A 50 -2.15 24.83 16.14
N GLY A 51 -0.95 25.14 16.63
CA GLY A 51 -0.44 26.51 16.78
C GLY A 51 -0.31 27.23 15.44
N ALA A 52 0.10 26.51 14.38
CA ALA A 52 0.24 27.03 13.01
C ALA A 52 -1.09 27.46 12.35
N MET A 53 -2.25 27.11 12.92
CA MET A 53 -3.58 27.43 12.38
C MET A 53 -4.03 28.85 12.80
N THR A 54 -3.33 29.89 12.32
CA THR A 54 -3.52 31.29 12.77
C THR A 54 -4.89 31.89 12.42
N ASP A 55 -5.65 31.24 11.54
CA ASP A 55 -7.06 31.54 11.22
C ASP A 55 -8.04 31.06 12.31
N LEU A 56 -7.56 30.34 13.34
CA LEU A 56 -8.33 29.87 14.48
C LEU A 56 -8.05 30.70 15.76
N PRO A 57 -9.09 30.95 16.59
CA PRO A 57 -8.92 31.59 17.88
C PRO A 57 -7.88 30.87 18.75
N ALA A 58 -7.05 31.62 19.48
CA ALA A 58 -6.01 31.05 20.34
C ALA A 58 -6.56 30.05 21.38
N ALA A 59 -7.76 30.31 21.92
CA ALA A 59 -8.43 29.39 22.85
C ALA A 59 -8.78 28.04 22.19
N LEU A 60 -9.22 28.06 20.93
CA LEU A 60 -9.52 26.85 20.17
C LEU A 60 -8.24 26.07 19.89
N ARG A 61 -7.16 26.72 19.42
CA ARG A 61 -5.86 26.06 19.18
C ARG A 61 -5.34 25.34 20.44
N ARG A 62 -5.47 25.95 21.62
CA ARG A 62 -5.13 25.31 22.90
C ARG A 62 -6.01 24.11 23.21
N THR A 63 -7.31 24.23 23.00
CA THR A 63 -8.27 23.13 23.19
C THR A 63 -7.93 21.95 22.28
N LEU A 64 -7.59 22.23 21.01
CA LEU A 64 -7.20 21.22 20.05
C LEU A 64 -5.90 20.51 20.47
N ALA A 65 -4.86 21.28 20.82
CA ALA A 65 -3.58 20.73 21.26
C ALA A 65 -3.67 19.86 22.53
N ALA A 66 -4.62 20.17 23.43
CA ALA A 66 -4.85 19.40 24.64
C ALA A 66 -5.58 18.07 24.42
N ARG A 67 -6.42 17.97 23.37
CA ARG A 67 -7.33 16.83 23.14
C ARG A 67 -6.92 15.95 21.96
N PHE A 68 -6.20 16.51 20.99
CA PHE A 68 -5.92 15.86 19.73
C PHE A 68 -4.43 15.85 19.40
N SER A 69 -4.02 14.92 18.54
CA SER A 69 -2.67 14.80 17.98
C SER A 69 -2.69 14.97 16.47
N LEU A 70 -1.51 15.24 15.93
CA LEU A 70 -1.18 15.22 14.49
C LEU A 70 0.16 14.47 14.32
N ASP A 71 0.36 13.44 15.13
CA ASP A 71 1.67 12.85 15.33
C ASP A 71 2.05 12.03 14.09
N LEU A 72 3.30 12.15 13.65
CA LEU A 72 3.85 11.40 12.53
C LEU A 72 4.69 10.22 13.01
N PRO A 73 4.86 9.16 12.19
CA PRO A 73 5.89 8.17 12.44
C PRO A 73 7.27 8.81 12.55
N THR A 74 8.10 8.29 13.45
CA THR A 74 9.48 8.77 13.64
C THR A 74 10.41 8.08 12.65
N LEU A 75 11.19 8.82 11.87
CA LEU A 75 12.26 8.25 11.06
C LEU A 75 13.37 7.71 11.97
N THR A 76 13.63 6.40 11.92
CA THR A 76 14.72 5.78 12.68
C THR A 76 15.93 5.45 11.81
N GLU A 77 15.72 5.14 10.54
CA GLU A 77 16.82 4.80 9.63
C GLU A 77 16.48 5.23 8.21
N ARG A 78 17.51 5.66 7.47
CA ARG A 78 17.46 5.97 6.04
C ARG A 78 18.58 5.21 5.35
N ILE A 79 18.22 4.42 4.33
CA ILE A 79 19.14 3.61 3.55
C ILE A 79 19.00 4.02 2.09
N ASP A 80 20.05 4.63 1.54
CA ASP A 80 20.12 5.02 0.13
C ASP A 80 20.80 3.93 -0.71
N SER A 81 20.17 3.58 -1.84
CA SER A 81 20.67 2.63 -2.83
C SER A 81 21.41 3.36 -3.96
N GLY A 82 22.33 2.65 -4.63
CA GLY A 82 23.09 3.19 -5.77
C GLY A 82 22.25 3.52 -7.00
N ASP A 83 21.04 2.97 -7.12
CA ASP A 83 20.07 3.29 -8.17
C ASP A 83 19.19 4.52 -7.85
N GLY A 84 19.43 5.15 -6.69
CA GLY A 84 18.69 6.30 -6.19
C GLY A 84 17.46 5.95 -5.35
N THR A 85 17.10 4.67 -5.23
CA THR A 85 16.03 4.22 -4.32
C THR A 85 16.42 4.52 -2.87
N THR A 86 15.50 5.07 -2.09
CA THR A 86 15.73 5.30 -0.65
C THR A 86 14.70 4.51 0.16
N LYS A 87 15.17 3.69 1.09
CA LYS A 87 14.33 3.00 2.08
C LYS A 87 14.36 3.75 3.41
N TYR A 88 13.18 3.93 4.00
CA TYR A 88 12.99 4.60 5.28
C TYR A 88 12.40 3.62 6.28
N LEU A 89 13.08 3.41 7.41
CA LEU A 89 12.54 2.69 8.56
C LEU A 89 11.86 3.69 9.48
N LEU A 90 10.58 3.48 9.75
CA LEU A 90 9.75 4.35 10.55
C LEU A 90 9.29 3.62 11.82
N ARG A 91 9.35 4.31 12.96
CA ARG A 91 8.84 3.86 14.25
C ARG A 91 7.47 4.47 14.51
N LEU A 92 6.51 3.61 14.84
CA LEU A 92 5.15 3.98 15.21
C LEU A 92 5.05 4.22 16.72
N ALA A 93 3.96 4.87 17.16
CA ALA A 93 3.78 5.28 18.56
C ALA A 93 3.75 4.11 19.55
N ASP A 94 3.32 2.92 19.09
CA ASP A 94 3.30 1.68 19.88
C ASP A 94 4.64 0.93 19.89
N GLY A 95 5.68 1.48 19.26
CA GLY A 95 7.00 0.85 19.15
C GLY A 95 7.19 -0.03 17.92
N SER A 96 6.13 -0.35 17.19
CA SER A 96 6.21 -1.13 15.94
C SER A 96 7.03 -0.39 14.87
N SER A 97 7.65 -1.15 13.96
CA SER A 97 8.39 -0.60 12.81
C SER A 97 7.68 -0.90 11.49
N ILE A 98 7.73 0.07 10.58
CA ILE A 98 7.33 -0.11 9.18
C ILE A 98 8.37 0.44 8.23
N GLU A 99 8.34 -0.03 7.00
CA GLU A 99 9.16 0.49 5.92
C GLU A 99 8.33 1.33 4.94
N THR A 100 8.93 2.39 4.42
CA THR A 100 8.45 3.15 3.29
C THR A 100 9.60 3.30 2.30
N VAL A 101 9.36 3.10 1.01
CA VAL A 101 10.41 3.19 0.00
C VAL A 101 10.08 4.29 -1.00
N ASP A 102 11.06 5.11 -1.32
CA ASP A 102 10.97 6.13 -2.36
C ASP A 102 11.81 5.71 -3.57
N ILE A 103 11.14 5.54 -4.71
CA ILE A 103 11.70 4.96 -5.94
C ILE A 103 11.72 6.05 -7.02
N PRO A 104 12.87 6.69 -7.28
CA PRO A 104 13.06 7.52 -8.46
C PRO A 104 13.08 6.67 -9.72
N GLU A 105 12.43 7.19 -10.75
CA GLU A 105 12.62 6.77 -12.12
C GLU A 105 12.77 8.01 -13.00
N ARG A 106 13.24 7.81 -14.25
CA ARG A 106 13.57 8.92 -15.17
C ARG A 106 12.48 9.99 -15.31
N SER A 107 11.21 9.58 -15.28
CA SER A 107 10.05 10.46 -15.51
C SER A 107 8.97 10.36 -14.42
N ARG A 108 9.19 9.58 -13.37
CA ARG A 108 8.21 9.37 -12.30
C ARG A 108 8.89 9.15 -10.95
N ARG A 109 8.22 9.57 -9.88
CA ARG A 109 8.57 9.23 -8.50
C ARG A 109 7.48 8.33 -7.94
N THR A 110 7.84 7.23 -7.30
CA THR A 110 6.87 6.28 -6.73
C THR A 110 7.19 6.03 -5.27
N LEU A 111 6.21 6.20 -4.39
CA LEU A 111 6.33 5.80 -2.99
C LEU A 111 5.66 4.45 -2.76
N CYS A 112 6.40 3.53 -2.18
CA CYS A 112 5.92 2.24 -1.72
C CYS A 112 5.53 2.35 -0.24
N LEU A 113 4.23 2.23 0.04
CA LEU A 113 3.67 2.40 1.38
C LEU A 113 3.34 1.05 2.01
N SER A 114 3.50 1.00 3.33
CA SER A 114 3.01 -0.08 4.18
C SER A 114 1.53 0.13 4.56
N SER A 115 0.80 -0.97 4.70
CA SER A 115 -0.59 -1.01 5.14
C SER A 115 -0.78 -1.73 6.48
N GLN A 116 0.23 -2.51 6.91
CA GLN A 116 0.29 -3.21 8.20
C GLN A 116 1.73 -3.13 8.72
N ALA A 117 1.91 -3.27 10.04
CA ALA A 117 3.21 -3.50 10.66
C ALA A 117 3.43 -5.00 10.85
N GLY A 118 3.91 -5.68 9.79
CA GLY A 118 3.94 -7.14 9.66
C GLY A 118 3.01 -7.61 8.53
N CYS A 119 2.85 -8.93 8.34
CA CYS A 119 1.89 -9.49 7.39
C CYS A 119 1.52 -10.94 7.73
N ALA A 120 0.23 -11.20 7.95
CA ALA A 120 -0.27 -12.53 8.32
C ALA A 120 -0.26 -13.58 7.19
N LEU A 121 0.02 -13.17 5.94
CA LEU A 121 -0.10 -14.07 4.79
C LEU A 121 1.09 -15.02 4.61
N ALA A 122 2.22 -14.77 5.28
CA ALA A 122 3.38 -15.66 5.32
C ALA A 122 3.87 -16.14 3.93
N CYS A 123 3.90 -15.25 2.94
CA CYS A 123 4.44 -15.57 1.62
C CYS A 123 5.94 -15.95 1.73
N ALA A 124 6.31 -17.10 1.17
CA ALA A 124 7.63 -17.71 1.37
C ALA A 124 8.81 -16.88 0.78
N PHE A 125 8.51 -15.97 -0.15
CA PHE A 125 9.49 -15.08 -0.80
C PHE A 125 9.52 -13.66 -0.19
N CYS A 126 8.79 -13.43 0.91
CA CYS A 126 8.62 -12.11 1.50
C CYS A 126 9.19 -12.05 2.92
N VAL A 127 10.18 -11.18 3.14
CA VAL A 127 10.80 -10.95 4.45
C VAL A 127 9.78 -10.50 5.50
N THR A 128 8.80 -9.67 5.14
CA THR A 128 7.72 -9.26 6.06
C THR A 128 6.90 -10.44 6.56
N GLY A 129 6.67 -11.45 5.72
CA GLY A 129 5.95 -12.67 6.12
C GLY A 129 6.70 -13.48 7.16
N TYR A 130 8.03 -13.38 7.21
CA TYR A 130 8.87 -14.01 8.22
C TYR A 130 8.71 -13.36 9.60
N TRP A 131 8.43 -12.06 9.67
CA TRP A 131 8.26 -11.33 10.94
C TRP A 131 6.88 -11.52 11.61
N GLY A 132 5.96 -12.24 10.96
CA GLY A 132 4.67 -12.64 11.54
C GLY A 132 3.52 -11.67 11.29
N ALA A 133 2.38 -11.97 11.94
CA ALA A 133 1.08 -11.39 11.58
C ALA A 133 0.95 -9.88 11.81
N GLY A 134 1.61 -9.35 12.85
CA GLY A 134 1.64 -7.91 13.08
C GLY A 134 0.27 -7.30 13.43
N ARG A 135 0.06 -6.04 13.02
CA ARG A 135 -1.23 -5.34 13.14
C ARG A 135 -1.53 -4.44 11.95
N ASN A 136 -2.80 -4.08 11.81
CA ASN A 136 -3.23 -3.04 10.87
C ASN A 136 -2.67 -1.67 11.24
N LEU A 137 -2.31 -0.89 10.22
CA LEU A 137 -2.05 0.54 10.38
C LEU A 137 -3.35 1.32 10.42
N SER A 138 -3.39 2.39 11.21
CA SER A 138 -4.44 3.39 11.13
C SER A 138 -4.30 4.24 9.86
N ALA A 139 -5.36 4.97 9.49
CA ALA A 139 -5.30 5.92 8.39
C ALA A 139 -4.24 7.00 8.62
N ALA A 140 -4.06 7.43 9.88
CA ALA A 140 -3.04 8.38 10.28
C ALA A 140 -1.62 7.86 9.99
N GLU A 141 -1.35 6.59 10.29
CA GLU A 141 -0.04 5.97 10.05
C GLU A 141 0.23 5.76 8.55
N ILE A 142 -0.80 5.47 7.76
CA ILE A 142 -0.68 5.37 6.29
C ILE A 142 -0.40 6.74 5.67
N VAL A 143 -1.21 7.75 6.01
CA VAL A 143 -1.04 9.13 5.51
C VAL A 143 0.25 9.75 6.04
N GLY A 144 0.65 9.39 7.25
CA GLY A 144 1.86 9.84 7.93
C GLY A 144 3.13 9.48 7.18
N GLN A 145 3.19 8.32 6.52
CA GLN A 145 4.30 7.95 5.63
C GLN A 145 4.48 9.00 4.52
N VAL A 146 3.41 9.37 3.82
CA VAL A 146 3.45 10.36 2.73
C VAL A 146 3.79 11.75 3.27
N ARG A 147 3.24 12.14 4.42
CA ARG A 147 3.52 13.44 5.03
C ARG A 147 4.97 13.61 5.43
N LEU A 148 5.51 12.61 6.12
CA LEU A 148 6.89 12.61 6.54
C LEU A 148 7.79 12.72 5.32
N LEU A 149 7.58 11.88 4.30
CA LEU A 149 8.38 11.91 3.08
C LEU A 149 8.23 13.22 2.31
N ARG A 150 7.06 13.88 2.27
CA ARG A 150 6.94 15.23 1.70
C ARG A 150 7.78 16.28 2.42
N ALA A 151 7.98 16.12 3.73
CA ALA A 151 8.77 17.06 4.53
C ALA A 151 10.27 16.83 4.40
N ILE A 152 10.71 15.57 4.25
CA ILE A 152 12.14 15.20 4.30
C ILE A 152 12.73 14.81 2.94
N ALA A 153 11.89 14.40 1.99
CA ALA A 153 12.28 14.08 0.64
C ALA A 153 11.75 15.19 -0.29
N ALA A 154 12.59 15.64 -1.23
CA ALA A 154 12.22 16.64 -2.22
C ALA A 154 11.27 16.05 -3.28
N LEU A 155 10.09 15.62 -2.83
CA LEU A 155 9.10 14.99 -3.68
C LEU A 155 8.54 16.00 -4.68
N PRO A 156 8.36 15.62 -5.95
CA PRO A 156 7.68 16.46 -6.92
C PRO A 156 6.20 16.63 -6.55
N ASP A 157 5.55 17.66 -7.10
CA ASP A 157 4.10 17.90 -6.91
C ASP A 157 3.24 16.69 -7.29
N THR A 158 3.69 15.92 -8.28
CA THR A 158 3.02 14.69 -8.71
C THR A 158 3.94 13.49 -8.61
N PHE A 159 3.51 12.49 -7.85
CA PHE A 159 4.15 11.18 -7.70
C PHE A 159 3.10 10.07 -7.77
N ASN A 160 3.52 8.81 -7.72
CA ASN A 160 2.65 7.64 -7.62
C ASN A 160 2.75 7.02 -6.24
N LEU A 161 1.67 6.35 -5.82
CA LEU A 161 1.65 5.56 -4.60
C LEU A 161 1.38 4.11 -4.95
N VAL A 162 2.13 3.19 -4.34
CA VAL A 162 1.88 1.76 -4.43
C VAL A 162 1.80 1.18 -3.03
N PHE A 163 0.76 0.39 -2.75
CA PHE A 163 0.64 -0.39 -1.51
C PHE A 163 1.26 -1.76 -1.74
N MET A 164 2.59 -1.77 -1.75
CA MET A 164 3.45 -2.96 -1.96
C MET A 164 4.53 -3.05 -0.87
N GLY A 165 4.41 -2.26 0.21
CA GLY A 165 5.29 -2.32 1.37
C GLY A 165 4.88 -3.46 2.29
N MET A 166 4.90 -3.21 3.60
CA MET A 166 4.50 -4.22 4.58
C MET A 166 2.98 -4.35 4.66
N GLY A 167 2.50 -5.60 4.68
CA GLY A 167 1.09 -5.94 4.89
C GLY A 167 0.30 -6.30 3.65
N GLU A 168 -0.87 -6.89 3.88
CA GLU A 168 -1.93 -7.12 2.89
C GLU A 168 -2.99 -6.00 2.99
N PRO A 169 -3.05 -5.09 2.01
CA PRO A 169 -3.98 -3.95 2.05
C PRO A 169 -5.45 -4.37 2.15
N MET A 170 -5.84 -5.50 1.54
CA MET A 170 -7.22 -5.97 1.55
C MET A 170 -7.69 -6.42 2.94
N LEU A 171 -6.77 -6.72 3.87
CA LEU A 171 -7.08 -7.02 5.27
C LEU A 171 -7.15 -5.76 6.15
N ASN A 172 -6.94 -4.58 5.55
CA ASN A 172 -7.00 -3.28 6.21
C ASN A 172 -7.83 -2.25 5.42
N LEU A 173 -8.85 -2.70 4.69
CA LEU A 173 -9.70 -1.83 3.88
C LEU A 173 -10.32 -0.64 4.63
N PRO A 174 -10.79 -0.77 5.88
CA PRO A 174 -11.39 0.36 6.59
C PRO A 174 -10.42 1.54 6.78
N ALA A 175 -9.19 1.27 7.23
CA ALA A 175 -8.18 2.33 7.41
C ALA A 175 -7.63 2.81 6.05
N LEU A 176 -7.52 1.89 5.09
CA LEU A 176 -7.08 2.23 3.74
C LEU A 176 -8.08 3.15 3.03
N ALA A 177 -9.39 2.92 3.18
CA ALA A 177 -10.44 3.76 2.60
C ALA A 177 -10.33 5.21 3.11
N ASP A 178 -10.20 5.37 4.43
CA ASP A 178 -10.00 6.68 5.07
C ASP A 178 -8.73 7.37 4.56
N ALA A 179 -7.61 6.64 4.50
CA ALA A 179 -6.36 7.16 3.99
C ALA A 179 -6.46 7.57 2.51
N LEU A 180 -7.16 6.80 1.68
CA LEU A 180 -7.33 7.09 0.26
C LEU A 180 -8.22 8.31 0.01
N GLU A 181 -9.24 8.54 0.85
CA GLU A 181 -10.04 9.77 0.78
C GLU A 181 -9.15 10.98 1.04
N VAL A 182 -8.33 10.93 2.08
CA VAL A 182 -7.40 12.01 2.44
C VAL A 182 -6.30 12.21 1.39
N LEU A 183 -5.64 11.14 0.94
CA LEU A 183 -4.59 11.21 -0.09
C LEU A 183 -5.17 11.68 -1.43
N GLY A 184 -6.44 11.33 -1.69
CA GLY A 184 -7.23 11.69 -2.86
C GLY A 184 -7.41 13.20 -3.06
N GLU A 185 -7.26 14.01 -2.01
CA GLU A 185 -7.29 15.47 -2.08
C GLU A 185 -6.11 16.05 -2.86
N SER A 186 -4.96 15.39 -2.82
CA SER A 186 -3.73 15.86 -3.46
C SER A 186 -3.24 14.96 -4.60
N LEU A 187 -3.76 13.73 -4.68
CA LEU A 187 -3.34 12.75 -5.68
C LEU A 187 -4.55 12.06 -6.30
N ALA A 188 -4.65 12.11 -7.64
CA ALA A 188 -5.70 11.38 -8.33
C ALA A 188 -5.55 9.86 -8.13
N LEU A 189 -6.64 9.15 -7.81
CA LEU A 189 -6.63 7.69 -7.56
C LEU A 189 -5.98 6.85 -8.68
N ARG A 190 -5.97 7.34 -9.93
CA ARG A 190 -5.25 6.69 -11.05
C ARG A 190 -3.73 6.60 -10.86
N ARG A 191 -3.16 7.37 -9.92
CA ARG A 191 -1.75 7.36 -9.53
C ARG A 191 -1.50 6.47 -8.30
N ILE A 192 -2.55 5.85 -7.77
CA ILE A 192 -2.48 4.96 -6.61
C ILE A 192 -2.73 3.54 -7.10
N THR A 193 -1.91 2.59 -6.66
CA THR A 193 -2.08 1.16 -6.96
C THR A 193 -2.14 0.39 -5.64
N ILE A 194 -3.21 -0.38 -5.45
CA ILE A 194 -3.29 -1.35 -4.35
C ILE A 194 -2.84 -2.70 -4.90
N SER A 195 -1.86 -3.33 -4.25
CA SER A 195 -1.51 -4.72 -4.52
C SER A 195 -2.20 -5.65 -3.52
N THR A 196 -2.59 -6.85 -3.96
CA THR A 196 -3.12 -7.89 -3.07
C THR A 196 -2.54 -9.26 -3.42
N ALA A 197 -2.36 -10.08 -2.40
CA ALA A 197 -2.04 -11.50 -2.51
C ALA A 197 -3.26 -12.36 -2.92
N GLY A 198 -4.43 -11.75 -3.17
CA GLY A 198 -5.62 -12.45 -3.64
C GLY A 198 -6.64 -12.73 -2.55
N VAL A 199 -6.85 -11.78 -1.63
CA VAL A 199 -7.94 -11.85 -0.64
C VAL A 199 -9.26 -11.51 -1.36
N VAL A 200 -9.98 -12.54 -1.82
CA VAL A 200 -11.17 -12.39 -2.67
C VAL A 200 -12.25 -11.48 -2.05
N PRO A 201 -12.62 -11.61 -0.76
CA PRO A 201 -13.60 -10.70 -0.15
C PRO A 201 -13.21 -9.23 -0.23
N GLY A 202 -11.92 -8.92 -0.08
CA GLY A 202 -11.44 -7.54 -0.19
C GLY A 202 -11.38 -7.03 -1.63
N ILE A 203 -11.16 -7.91 -2.61
CA ILE A 203 -11.30 -7.57 -4.04
C ILE A 203 -12.75 -7.22 -4.35
N ASP A 204 -13.70 -8.02 -3.86
CA ASP A 204 -15.14 -7.78 -4.05
C ASP A 204 -15.61 -6.48 -3.35
N GLU A 205 -15.10 -6.21 -2.14
CA GLU A 205 -15.37 -4.94 -1.46
C GLU A 205 -14.79 -3.74 -2.23
N LEU A 206 -13.52 -3.81 -2.68
CA LEU A 206 -12.92 -2.74 -3.49
C LEU A 206 -13.68 -2.53 -4.81
N ALA A 207 -14.21 -3.61 -5.40
CA ALA A 207 -15.03 -3.53 -6.61
C ALA A 207 -16.33 -2.75 -6.39
N SER A 208 -16.90 -2.78 -5.18
CA SER A 208 -18.14 -2.06 -4.87
C SER A 208 -17.95 -0.56 -4.70
N TRP A 209 -16.71 -0.07 -4.57
CA TRP A 209 -16.44 1.36 -4.39
C TRP A 209 -16.72 2.14 -5.67
N ALA A 210 -17.35 3.31 -5.54
CA ALA A 210 -17.69 4.16 -6.68
C ALA A 210 -16.45 4.70 -7.42
N ARG A 211 -15.37 4.99 -6.69
CA ARG A 211 -14.09 5.45 -7.23
C ARG A 211 -12.98 4.54 -6.71
N ARG A 212 -12.11 4.06 -7.60
CA ARG A 212 -11.13 3.02 -7.27
C ARG A 212 -9.70 3.42 -7.70
N PRO A 213 -8.68 3.05 -6.91
CA PRO A 213 -7.30 3.04 -7.36
C PRO A 213 -7.06 1.95 -8.43
N ASN A 214 -5.86 1.87 -8.97
CA ASN A 214 -5.48 0.72 -9.79
C ASN A 214 -5.35 -0.54 -8.90
N LEU A 215 -5.64 -1.71 -9.48
CA LEU A 215 -5.48 -3.00 -8.82
C LEU A 215 -4.25 -3.73 -9.40
N ALA A 216 -3.38 -4.19 -8.51
CA ALA A 216 -2.33 -5.16 -8.78
C ALA A 216 -2.58 -6.45 -7.99
N VAL A 217 -2.21 -7.59 -8.55
CA VAL A 217 -2.42 -8.91 -7.94
C VAL A 217 -1.12 -9.70 -7.98
N SER A 218 -0.63 -10.08 -6.80
CA SER A 218 0.45 -11.04 -6.60
C SER A 218 -0.03 -12.46 -6.93
N LEU A 219 0.32 -12.93 -8.13
CA LEU A 219 -0.12 -14.23 -8.63
C LEU A 219 0.94 -15.31 -8.44
N HIS A 220 2.13 -15.06 -8.98
CA HIS A 220 3.39 -15.79 -8.77
C HIS A 220 3.42 -17.30 -9.05
N ALA A 221 2.34 -17.93 -9.53
CA ALA A 221 2.35 -19.29 -10.03
C ALA A 221 1.15 -19.54 -10.97
N PRO A 222 1.25 -20.50 -11.91
CA PRO A 222 0.18 -20.78 -12.87
C PRO A 222 -0.83 -21.83 -12.39
N ASP A 223 -0.54 -22.53 -11.28
CA ASP A 223 -1.35 -23.58 -10.66
C ASP A 223 -1.36 -23.49 -9.13
N ASP A 224 -2.36 -24.12 -8.52
CA ASP A 224 -2.64 -24.02 -7.09
C ASP A 224 -1.59 -24.69 -6.21
N GLU A 225 -0.97 -25.78 -6.68
CA GLU A 225 0.06 -26.49 -5.92
C GLU A 225 1.27 -25.58 -5.68
N ARG A 226 1.83 -25.04 -6.77
CA ARG A 226 2.96 -24.11 -6.69
C ARG A 226 2.56 -22.80 -6.02
N ARG A 227 1.35 -22.30 -6.27
CA ARG A 227 0.88 -21.06 -5.63
C ARG A 227 0.75 -21.23 -4.12
N SER A 228 0.15 -22.31 -3.63
CA SER A 228 0.03 -22.57 -2.19
C SER A 228 1.37 -22.83 -1.50
N ARG A 229 2.39 -23.29 -2.24
CA ARG A 229 3.76 -23.39 -1.73
C ARG A 229 4.41 -22.02 -1.54
N LEU A 230 4.16 -21.06 -2.42
CA LEU A 230 4.68 -19.69 -2.32
C LEU A 230 3.83 -18.78 -1.43
N MET A 231 2.52 -18.92 -1.50
CA MET A 231 1.51 -18.01 -0.99
C MET A 231 0.39 -18.81 -0.31
N PRO A 232 0.49 -19.07 1.01
CA PRO A 232 -0.48 -19.86 1.77
C PRO A 232 -1.94 -19.42 1.61
N VAL A 233 -2.18 -18.13 1.37
CA VAL A 233 -3.49 -17.53 1.07
C VAL A 233 -4.26 -18.25 -0.05
N ASN A 234 -3.56 -18.90 -0.98
CA ASN A 234 -4.18 -19.66 -2.07
C ASN A 234 -4.96 -20.90 -1.58
N ARG A 235 -4.66 -21.42 -0.38
CA ARG A 235 -5.45 -22.50 0.22
C ARG A 235 -6.84 -22.04 0.65
N THR A 236 -6.97 -20.75 0.98
CA THR A 236 -8.24 -20.12 1.34
C THR A 236 -8.99 -19.65 0.09
N TRP A 237 -8.28 -19.00 -0.83
CA TRP A 237 -8.84 -18.50 -2.09
C TRP A 237 -8.01 -19.03 -3.28
N PRO A 238 -8.37 -20.21 -3.81
CA PRO A 238 -7.68 -20.83 -4.92
C PRO A 238 -7.73 -19.99 -6.21
N LEU A 239 -6.86 -20.33 -7.16
CA LEU A 239 -6.71 -19.59 -8.42
C LEU A 239 -8.03 -19.45 -9.20
N ALA A 240 -8.89 -20.47 -9.21
CA ALA A 240 -10.15 -20.41 -9.92
C ALA A 240 -11.07 -19.31 -9.36
N GLU A 241 -11.19 -19.23 -8.03
CA GLU A 241 -11.99 -18.23 -7.35
C GLU A 241 -11.39 -16.83 -7.51
N LEU A 242 -10.07 -16.70 -7.34
CA LEU A 242 -9.36 -15.45 -7.57
C LEU A 242 -9.60 -14.93 -9.00
N VAL A 243 -9.42 -15.78 -10.02
CA VAL A 243 -9.61 -15.38 -11.43
C VAL A 243 -11.04 -14.95 -11.71
N GLU A 244 -12.04 -15.61 -11.10
CA GLU A 244 -13.44 -15.21 -11.24
C GLU A 244 -13.70 -13.85 -10.59
N ALA A 245 -13.14 -13.58 -9.40
CA ALA A 245 -13.21 -12.26 -8.77
C ALA A 245 -12.59 -11.17 -9.66
N LEU A 246 -11.42 -11.44 -10.26
CA LEU A 246 -10.76 -10.51 -11.18
C LEU A 246 -11.54 -10.31 -12.49
N ALA A 247 -12.20 -11.35 -13.00
CA ALA A 247 -13.02 -11.26 -14.21
C ALA A 247 -14.27 -10.38 -14.01
N ARG A 248 -14.81 -10.36 -12.79
CA ARG A 248 -15.96 -9.52 -12.40
C ARG A 248 -15.56 -8.12 -11.92
N PHE A 249 -14.26 -7.87 -11.70
CA PHE A 249 -13.79 -6.58 -11.21
C PHE A 249 -14.06 -5.45 -12.23
N PRO A 250 -14.75 -4.36 -11.84
CA PRO A 250 -15.12 -3.30 -12.77
C PRO A 250 -13.89 -2.48 -13.20
N LEU A 251 -13.65 -2.43 -14.50
CA LEU A 251 -12.55 -1.68 -15.10
C LEU A 251 -13.08 -0.62 -16.06
N GLU A 252 -12.57 0.61 -15.93
CA GLU A 252 -12.82 1.64 -16.93
C GLU A 252 -12.17 1.26 -18.28
N PRO A 253 -12.65 1.79 -19.42
CA PRO A 253 -12.07 1.50 -20.73
C PRO A 253 -10.55 1.70 -20.74
N ARG A 254 -9.84 0.74 -21.34
CA ARG A 254 -8.37 0.68 -21.45
C ARG A 254 -7.62 0.43 -20.13
N ARG A 255 -8.27 0.42 -18.95
CA ARG A 255 -7.61 -0.05 -17.73
C ARG A 255 -7.39 -1.55 -17.75
N ARG A 256 -6.36 -1.96 -17.03
CA ARG A 256 -5.93 -3.36 -16.88
C ARG A 256 -5.55 -3.59 -15.44
N ILE A 257 -5.80 -4.80 -14.95
CA ILE A 257 -5.28 -5.28 -13.67
C ILE A 257 -3.80 -5.62 -13.88
N THR A 258 -2.92 -5.15 -13.00
CA THR A 258 -1.51 -5.55 -13.04
C THR A 258 -1.37 -6.91 -12.39
N ILE A 259 -0.75 -7.86 -13.08
CA ILE A 259 -0.38 -9.15 -12.50
C ILE A 259 1.10 -9.09 -12.15
N GLU A 260 1.39 -9.10 -10.86
CA GLU A 260 2.75 -9.21 -10.34
C GLU A 260 3.16 -10.69 -10.38
N TYR A 261 4.24 -11.00 -11.08
CA TYR A 261 4.71 -12.37 -11.27
C TYR A 261 6.20 -12.48 -10.99
N LEU A 262 6.54 -12.97 -9.80
CA LEU A 262 7.89 -13.31 -9.41
C LEU A 262 8.37 -14.51 -10.24
N LEU A 263 9.49 -14.38 -10.93
CA LEU A 263 10.10 -15.47 -11.68
C LEU A 263 11.20 -16.14 -10.85
N LEU A 264 11.02 -17.44 -10.62
CA LEU A 264 11.91 -18.32 -9.89
C LEU A 264 12.42 -19.41 -10.83
N GLU A 265 13.74 -19.54 -10.91
CA GLU A 265 14.43 -20.47 -11.81
C GLU A 265 13.96 -21.91 -11.59
N GLY A 266 13.47 -22.54 -12.67
CA GLY A 266 13.06 -23.95 -12.64
C GLY A 266 11.80 -24.23 -11.83
N PHE A 267 11.16 -23.19 -11.26
CA PHE A 267 9.97 -23.36 -10.44
C PHE A 267 8.71 -22.87 -11.14
N ASN A 268 8.70 -21.67 -11.73
CA ASN A 268 7.51 -21.06 -12.33
C ASN A 268 7.82 -20.21 -13.59
N ASP A 269 8.98 -20.44 -14.20
CA ASP A 269 9.59 -19.64 -15.27
C ASP A 269 9.61 -20.34 -16.64
N SER A 270 8.89 -21.47 -16.79
CA SER A 270 8.90 -22.22 -18.06
C SER A 270 7.94 -21.64 -19.10
N SER A 271 8.16 -21.95 -20.39
CA SER A 271 7.20 -21.57 -21.45
C SER A 271 5.80 -22.17 -21.21
N ARG A 272 5.73 -23.39 -20.66
CA ARG A 272 4.46 -24.05 -20.32
C ARG A 272 3.69 -23.27 -19.25
N ASP A 273 4.41 -22.65 -18.32
CA ASP A 273 3.83 -21.82 -17.27
C ASP A 273 3.24 -20.54 -17.86
N ALA A 274 3.97 -19.86 -18.75
CA ALA A 274 3.45 -18.71 -19.47
C ALA A 274 2.17 -19.06 -20.27
N ASP A 275 2.16 -20.18 -20.99
CA ASP A 275 0.98 -20.61 -21.74
C ASP A 275 -0.21 -20.95 -20.82
N ALA A 276 0.06 -21.49 -19.62
CA ALA A 276 -0.98 -21.76 -18.62
C ALA A 276 -1.58 -20.46 -18.07
N LEU A 277 -0.76 -19.43 -17.82
CA LEU A 277 -1.23 -18.10 -17.43
C LEU A 277 -2.10 -17.47 -18.52
N VAL A 278 -1.67 -17.57 -19.80
CA VAL A 278 -2.45 -17.08 -20.96
C VAL A 278 -3.84 -17.69 -20.99
N ARG A 279 -3.96 -19.02 -20.82
CA ARG A 279 -5.25 -19.71 -20.78
C ARG A 279 -6.09 -19.28 -19.58
N ARG A 280 -5.50 -19.25 -18.39
CA ARG A 280 -6.20 -18.98 -17.14
C ARG A 280 -6.76 -17.55 -17.07
N LEU A 281 -5.98 -16.57 -17.52
CA LEU A 281 -6.35 -15.15 -17.47
C LEU A 281 -6.98 -14.64 -18.77
N ALA A 282 -7.37 -15.52 -19.69
CA ALA A 282 -7.86 -15.14 -21.02
C ALA A 282 -9.04 -14.16 -21.00
N ARG A 283 -9.88 -14.22 -19.94
CA ARG A 283 -11.07 -13.39 -19.72
C ARG A 283 -10.80 -12.12 -18.90
N VAL A 284 -9.61 -11.98 -18.32
CA VAL A 284 -9.28 -10.86 -17.44
C VAL A 284 -8.45 -9.84 -18.24
N PRO A 285 -8.85 -8.56 -18.29
CA PRO A 285 -8.03 -7.52 -18.90
C PRO A 285 -6.79 -7.24 -18.03
N VAL A 286 -5.69 -7.94 -18.32
CA VAL A 286 -4.45 -7.86 -17.55
C VAL A 286 -3.31 -7.17 -18.30
N LYS A 287 -2.35 -6.72 -17.51
CA LYS A 287 -0.96 -6.45 -17.90
C LYS A 287 -0.06 -7.18 -16.89
N PHE A 288 1.14 -7.57 -17.29
CA PHE A 288 2.08 -8.27 -16.42
C PHE A 288 3.22 -7.36 -16.00
N ASN A 289 3.66 -7.53 -14.76
CA ASN A 289 4.94 -7.06 -14.26
C ASN A 289 5.76 -8.29 -13.84
N LEU A 290 6.77 -8.63 -14.63
CA LEU A 290 7.67 -9.74 -14.38
C LEU A 290 8.78 -9.27 -13.45
N ILE A 291 8.91 -9.93 -12.30
CA ILE A 291 9.89 -9.59 -11.28
C ILE A 291 10.89 -10.74 -11.20
N PRO A 292 12.08 -10.64 -11.81
CA PRO A 292 13.15 -11.61 -11.56
C PRO A 292 13.51 -11.60 -10.08
N PHE A 293 13.60 -12.77 -9.46
CA PHE A 293 13.87 -12.88 -8.03
C PHE A 293 15.17 -12.17 -7.61
N ASN A 294 15.08 -11.44 -6.49
CA ASN A 294 16.21 -10.85 -5.81
C ASN A 294 16.49 -11.68 -4.55
N PRO A 295 17.64 -12.37 -4.46
CA PRO A 295 17.95 -13.23 -3.33
C PRO A 295 18.20 -12.40 -2.06
N ASP A 296 17.82 -12.96 -0.91
CA ASP A 296 18.08 -12.40 0.42
C ASP A 296 18.50 -13.53 1.37
N PRO A 297 19.49 -13.33 2.27
CA PRO A 297 19.95 -14.36 3.20
C PRO A 297 18.88 -14.97 4.10
N VAL A 298 17.75 -14.29 4.34
CA VAL A 298 16.66 -14.82 5.18
C VAL A 298 15.66 -15.67 4.39
N LEU A 299 15.74 -15.65 3.06
CA LEU A 299 14.83 -16.39 2.18
C LEU A 299 15.36 -17.79 1.85
N PRO A 300 14.50 -18.75 1.47
CA PRO A 300 14.92 -20.12 1.23
C PRO A 300 15.92 -20.28 0.07
N ASP A 301 17.00 -21.03 0.28
CA ASP A 301 18.11 -21.27 -0.68
C ASP A 301 17.69 -21.90 -2.03
N TRP A 302 16.51 -22.53 -2.06
CA TRP A 302 15.97 -23.11 -3.29
C TRP A 302 15.41 -22.04 -4.26
N MET A 303 15.12 -20.83 -3.77
CA MET A 303 14.65 -19.73 -4.60
C MET A 303 15.83 -19.09 -5.33
N ARG A 304 15.82 -19.16 -6.66
CA ARG A 304 16.92 -18.66 -7.49
C ARG A 304 16.42 -17.74 -8.57
N ARG A 305 17.25 -16.74 -8.90
CA ARG A 305 16.98 -15.81 -9.99
C ARG A 305 17.19 -16.51 -11.33
N PRO A 306 16.19 -16.53 -12.23
CA PRO A 306 16.37 -17.09 -13.56
C PRO A 306 17.35 -16.25 -14.40
N GLY A 307 18.03 -16.92 -15.33
CA GLY A 307 18.86 -16.25 -16.33
C GLY A 307 18.04 -15.29 -17.23
N PRO A 308 18.65 -14.22 -17.76
CA PRO A 308 17.95 -13.20 -18.53
C PRO A 308 17.25 -13.73 -19.78
N GLU A 309 17.83 -14.72 -20.46
CA GLU A 309 17.22 -15.37 -21.62
C GLU A 309 15.87 -16.04 -21.29
N ARG A 310 15.78 -16.73 -20.14
CA ARG A 310 14.53 -17.36 -19.68
C ARG A 310 13.45 -16.33 -19.41
N VAL A 311 13.81 -15.22 -18.77
CA VAL A 311 12.89 -14.10 -18.52
C VAL A 311 12.34 -13.55 -19.84
N GLU A 312 13.21 -13.38 -20.86
CA GLU A 312 12.80 -12.85 -22.15
C GLU A 312 11.92 -13.82 -22.94
N VAL A 313 12.23 -15.12 -22.92
CA VAL A 313 11.37 -16.14 -23.52
C VAL A 313 9.99 -16.15 -22.85
N PHE A 314 9.93 -16.05 -21.53
CA PHE A 314 8.68 -15.99 -20.78
C PHE A 314 7.88 -14.72 -21.13
N ARG A 315 8.55 -13.56 -21.19
CA ARG A 315 7.97 -12.29 -21.63
C ARG A 315 7.36 -12.41 -23.02
N ALA A 316 8.13 -12.86 -24.01
CA ALA A 316 7.69 -12.96 -25.40
C ALA A 316 6.44 -13.85 -25.56
N ARG A 317 6.33 -14.93 -24.77
CA ARG A 317 5.15 -15.79 -24.74
C ARG A 317 3.91 -15.06 -24.24
N LEU A 318 4.02 -14.28 -23.17
CA LEU A 318 2.91 -13.48 -22.66
C LEU A 318 2.52 -12.36 -23.64
N GLU A 319 3.50 -11.71 -24.27
CA GLU A 319 3.27 -10.62 -25.23
C GLU A 319 2.53 -11.06 -26.49
N ALA A 320 2.63 -12.34 -26.88
CA ALA A 320 1.86 -12.90 -27.98
C ALA A 320 0.35 -12.68 -27.78
N ARG A 321 -0.14 -12.69 -26.53
CA ARG A 321 -1.53 -12.42 -26.16
C ARG A 321 -1.78 -10.99 -25.67
N TRP A 322 -0.84 -10.43 -24.91
CA TRP A 322 -0.96 -9.15 -24.20
C TRP A 322 0.12 -8.18 -24.67
N ARG A 323 0.04 -7.81 -25.95
CA ARG A 323 1.02 -6.97 -26.64
C ARG A 323 1.28 -5.65 -25.89
N ARG A 324 2.55 -5.33 -25.66
CA ARG A 324 3.02 -4.07 -25.03
C ARG A 324 2.46 -3.82 -23.62
N THR A 325 2.05 -4.89 -22.93
CA THR A 325 1.54 -4.83 -21.55
C THR A 325 2.26 -5.82 -20.65
N VAL A 326 3.51 -6.16 -20.96
CA VAL A 326 4.38 -6.98 -20.13
C VAL A 326 5.62 -6.13 -19.82
N THR A 327 5.76 -5.72 -18.56
CA THR A 327 6.92 -4.96 -18.05
C THR A 327 7.85 -5.89 -17.31
#